data_AF-G6AJZ0-F1
#
_entry.id   AF-G6AJZ0-F1
#
_cell.length_a   1.000
_cell.length_b   1.000
_cell.length_c   1.000
_cell.angle_alpha   90.00
_cell.angle_beta   90.00
_cell.angle_gamma   90.00
#
_symmetry.space_group_name_H-M   'P 1'
#
loop_
_entity.id
_entity.type
_entity.pdbx_description
1 polymer ?
#
loop_
_entity_poly.entity_id
_entity_poly.type
_entity_poly.pdbx_seq_one_letter_code
_entity_poly.pdbx_strand_id
1 'polypeptide(L)'
;MNNEIAPVLDILEELKQDCKSISKAQAELRITLAERPANSTAARTTTQETVQIHLSKETQAKIKEHQLFILEALSQSSKKLDPKFEALQQLIREQQKPVEYKNYSLFASVQLAERVLLLLVCGLVMVSCWFFAMGANKLQTASDYDLRYRYLRMQGKATASDFTNLDSIFSTHRNPNAIQQMQQKVIDYEHALERQAELLEQQERIKTEQIQLKKLLVK
;
A
#
# COMPACT_ATOMS: atom_id res chain seq x y z
N MET A 1 -12.00 22.58 9.86
CA MET A 1 -12.87 21.63 9.14
C MET A 1 -14.02 21.21 10.07
N ASN A 2 -14.74 22.18 10.67
CA ASN A 2 -15.69 21.95 11.77
C ASN A 2 -17.11 22.42 11.44
N ASN A 3 -17.37 22.85 10.20
CA ASN A 3 -18.61 23.58 9.85
C ASN A 3 -19.79 22.67 9.49
N GLU A 4 -19.57 21.36 9.35
CA GLU A 4 -20.58 20.40 8.89
C GLU A 4 -21.34 19.69 10.03
N ILE A 5 -20.78 19.69 11.24
CA ILE A 5 -21.40 19.06 12.43
C ILE A 5 -22.25 20.08 13.22
N ALA A 6 -21.99 21.37 13.04
CA ALA A 6 -22.69 22.47 13.69
C ALA A 6 -24.23 22.39 13.57
N PRO A 7 -24.84 22.14 12.39
CA PRO A 7 -26.31 22.09 12.27
C PRO A 7 -26.93 20.84 12.94
N VAL A 8 -26.22 19.70 12.94
CA VAL A 8 -26.70 18.47 13.61
C VAL A 8 -26.68 18.64 15.12
N LEU A 9 -25.62 19.28 15.64
CA LEU A 9 -25.48 19.55 17.07
C LEU A 9 -26.53 20.54 17.57
N ASP A 10 -26.83 21.57 16.78
CA ASP A 10 -27.83 22.60 17.10
C ASP A 10 -29.25 22.00 17.19
N ILE A 11 -29.64 21.18 16.21
CA ILE A 11 -30.94 20.48 16.24
C ILE A 11 -31.02 19.50 17.42
N LEU A 12 -29.92 18.83 17.77
CA LEU A 12 -29.88 17.90 18.90
C LEU A 12 -29.98 18.63 20.25
N GLU A 13 -29.33 19.79 20.38
CA GLU A 13 -29.42 20.65 21.56
C GLU A 13 -30.85 21.19 21.72
N GLU A 14 -31.48 21.63 20.62
CA GLU A 14 -32.87 22.08 20.61
C GLU A 14 -33.84 20.95 21.02
N LEU A 15 -33.64 19.74 20.50
CA LEU A 15 -34.48 18.58 20.82
C LEU A 15 -34.33 18.13 22.28
N LYS A 16 -33.11 18.21 22.82
CA LYS A 16 -32.82 17.99 24.24
C LYS A 16 -33.52 19.04 25.12
N GLN A 17 -33.51 20.30 24.69
CA GLN A 17 -34.18 21.39 25.41
C GLN A 17 -35.71 21.22 25.40
N ASP A 18 -36.28 20.86 24.26
CA ASP A 18 -37.71 20.57 24.11
C ASP A 18 -38.13 19.40 25.02
N CYS A 19 -37.40 18.28 25.00
CA CYS A 19 -37.66 17.13 25.89
C CYS A 19 -37.59 17.49 27.38
N LYS A 20 -36.64 18.37 27.76
CA LYS A 20 -36.54 18.87 29.14
C LYS A 20 -37.75 19.71 29.54
N SER A 21 -38.24 20.55 28.64
CA SER A 21 -39.44 21.37 28.87
C SER A 21 -40.70 20.51 29.03
N ILE A 22 -40.84 19.47 28.21
CA ILE A 22 -41.95 18.51 28.28
C ILE A 22 -41.90 17.73 29.60
N SER A 23 -40.72 17.24 30.00
CA SER A 23 -40.54 16.55 31.28
C SER A 23 -40.89 17.43 32.47
N LYS A 24 -40.58 18.73 32.40
CA LYS A 24 -40.93 19.70 33.45
C LYS A 24 -42.44 19.95 33.51
N ALA A 25 -43.08 20.18 32.36
CA ALA A 25 -44.53 20.36 32.29
C ALA A 25 -45.28 19.10 32.80
N GLN A 26 -44.78 17.90 32.49
CA GLN A 26 -45.33 16.65 33.02
C GLN A 26 -45.17 16.55 34.55
N ALA A 27 -44.06 17.01 35.11
CA ALA A 27 -43.85 17.04 36.56
C ALA A 27 -44.79 18.06 37.24
N GLU A 28 -44.98 19.24 36.66
CA GLU A 28 -45.92 20.26 37.16
C GLU A 28 -47.39 19.77 37.09
N LEU A 29 -47.78 19.09 36.01
CA LEU A 29 -49.10 18.44 35.93
C LEU A 29 -49.30 17.35 37.00
N ARG A 30 -48.25 16.59 37.34
CA ARG A 30 -48.31 15.60 38.45
C ARG A 30 -48.47 16.27 39.82
N ILE A 31 -47.82 17.42 40.04
CA ILE A 31 -47.89 18.17 41.29
C ILE A 31 -49.26 18.82 41.47
N THR A 32 -49.76 19.53 40.45
CA THR A 32 -51.09 20.16 40.47
C THR A 32 -52.23 19.15 40.66
N LEU A 33 -52.04 17.93 40.16
CA LEU A 33 -52.97 16.83 40.37
C LEU A 33 -52.94 16.27 41.80
N ALA A 34 -51.75 16.22 42.43
CA ALA A 34 -51.60 15.81 43.82
C ALA A 34 -52.17 16.84 44.82
N GLU A 35 -52.30 18.11 44.41
CA GLU A 35 -52.83 19.22 45.22
C GLU A 35 -54.36 19.37 45.15
N ARG A 36 -55.06 18.58 44.30
CA ARG A 36 -56.52 18.62 44.23
C ARG A 36 -57.12 17.96 45.50
N PRO A 37 -57.95 18.68 46.29
CA PRO A 37 -58.11 18.40 47.71
C PRO A 37 -58.94 17.15 48.00
N ALA A 38 -58.43 16.34 48.94
CA ALA A 38 -59.18 15.34 49.68
C ALA A 38 -60.05 16.04 50.75
N ASN A 39 -61.31 16.36 50.41
CA ASN A 39 -62.37 16.65 51.40
C ASN A 39 -63.30 15.43 51.43
N SER A 40 -63.75 14.84 52.55
CA SER A 40 -63.88 15.32 53.93
C SER A 40 -63.75 14.18 54.96
N THR A 41 -63.14 14.50 56.09
CA THR A 41 -63.14 13.77 57.38
C THR A 41 -64.55 13.64 57.99
N ALA A 42 -64.98 12.41 58.37
CA ALA A 42 -65.93 12.16 59.49
C ALA A 42 -66.08 10.65 59.81
N ALA A 43 -66.46 10.36 61.06
CA ALA A 43 -66.39 9.09 61.79
C ALA A 43 -67.09 7.86 61.19
N ARG A 44 -66.56 6.67 61.51
CA ARG A 44 -67.01 5.35 61.02
C ARG A 44 -68.21 4.80 61.80
N THR A 45 -69.32 4.59 61.09
CA THR A 45 -70.39 3.63 61.43
C THR A 45 -70.86 2.92 60.15
N THR A 46 -71.47 1.74 60.30
CA THR A 46 -71.75 0.65 59.35
C THR A 46 -72.71 0.97 58.17
N THR A 47 -72.47 2.09 57.49
CA THR A 47 -73.07 2.46 56.19
C THR A 47 -71.98 3.02 55.26
N GLN A 48 -70.80 2.42 55.30
CA GLN A 48 -69.58 2.95 54.68
C GLN A 48 -69.08 2.11 53.50
N GLU A 49 -69.51 0.84 53.36
CA GLU A 49 -69.06 -0.04 52.28
C GLU A 49 -69.66 0.33 50.92
N THR A 50 -70.94 0.70 50.85
CA THR A 50 -71.60 1.10 49.59
C THR A 50 -71.10 2.47 49.09
N VAL A 51 -70.82 3.41 49.99
CA VAL A 51 -70.23 4.72 49.65
C VAL A 51 -68.75 4.59 49.29
N GLN A 52 -67.98 3.71 49.95
CA GLN A 52 -66.59 3.42 49.57
C GLN A 52 -66.48 2.81 48.19
N ILE A 53 -67.36 1.88 47.81
CA ILE A 53 -67.31 1.24 46.48
C ILE A 53 -67.66 2.27 45.39
N HIS A 54 -68.59 3.19 45.66
CA HIS A 54 -68.92 4.26 44.71
C HIS A 54 -67.79 5.30 44.57
N LEU A 55 -67.18 5.70 45.70
CA LEU A 55 -66.02 6.60 45.73
C LEU A 55 -64.78 5.94 45.08
N SER A 56 -64.61 4.63 45.24
CA SER A 56 -63.55 3.83 44.61
C SER A 56 -63.74 3.74 43.08
N LYS A 57 -64.98 3.57 42.60
CA LYS A 57 -65.27 3.59 41.16
C LYS A 57 -65.11 4.98 40.53
N GLU A 58 -65.52 6.04 41.23
CA GLU A 58 -65.38 7.43 40.75
C GLU A 58 -63.91 7.86 40.72
N THR A 59 -63.12 7.50 41.74
CA THR A 59 -61.66 7.75 41.74
C THR A 59 -60.96 6.93 40.66
N GLN A 60 -61.35 5.68 40.42
CA GLN A 60 -60.82 4.88 39.31
C GLN A 60 -61.16 5.46 37.93
N ALA A 61 -62.37 6.00 37.75
CA ALA A 61 -62.76 6.67 36.50
C ALA A 61 -61.93 7.93 36.26
N LYS A 62 -61.73 8.77 37.29
CA LYS A 62 -60.86 9.96 37.21
C LYS A 62 -59.40 9.60 36.93
N ILE A 63 -58.89 8.52 37.53
CA ILE A 63 -57.54 8.01 37.25
C ILE A 63 -57.42 7.60 35.77
N LYS A 64 -58.43 6.92 35.21
CA LYS A 64 -58.43 6.52 33.80
C LYS A 64 -58.50 7.71 32.85
N GLU A 65 -59.30 8.72 33.15
CA GLU A 65 -59.34 9.95 32.34
C GLU A 65 -58.01 10.70 32.38
N HIS A 66 -57.34 10.75 33.53
CA HIS A 66 -56.02 11.36 33.64
C HIS A 66 -54.94 10.56 32.91
N GLN A 67 -55.01 9.23 32.91
CA GLN A 67 -54.14 8.41 32.06
C GLN A 67 -54.37 8.68 30.58
N LEU A 68 -55.64 8.84 30.16
CA LEU A 68 -55.98 9.19 28.79
C LEU A 68 -55.43 10.56 28.40
N PHE A 69 -55.52 11.56 29.29
CA PHE A 69 -54.99 12.91 29.06
C PHE A 69 -53.46 12.94 28.98
N ILE A 70 -52.77 12.19 29.84
CA ILE A 70 -51.31 12.05 29.79
C ILE A 70 -50.89 11.37 28.48
N LEU A 71 -51.62 10.34 28.06
CA LEU A 71 -51.34 9.64 26.80
C LEU A 71 -51.56 10.54 25.59
N GLU A 72 -52.60 11.37 25.61
CA GLU A 72 -52.87 12.36 24.55
C GLU A 72 -51.80 13.45 24.51
N ALA A 73 -51.37 13.98 25.67
CA ALA A 73 -50.31 14.97 25.75
C ALA A 73 -48.95 14.41 25.27
N LEU A 74 -48.65 13.14 25.59
CA LEU A 74 -47.46 12.45 25.09
C LEU A 74 -47.55 12.18 23.58
N SER A 75 -48.73 11.79 23.08
CA SER A 75 -49.00 11.61 21.64
C SER A 75 -48.80 12.92 20.87
N GLN A 76 -49.33 14.03 21.37
CA GLN A 76 -49.17 15.34 20.76
C GLN A 76 -47.71 15.81 20.77
N SER A 77 -46.98 15.53 21.85
CA SER A 77 -45.54 15.79 21.93
C SER A 77 -44.75 14.95 20.92
N SER A 78 -45.04 13.65 20.82
CA SER A 78 -44.40 12.74 19.87
C SER A 78 -44.57 13.24 18.43
N LYS A 79 -45.79 13.64 18.05
CA LYS A 79 -46.07 14.20 16.71
C LYS A 79 -45.25 15.45 16.39
N LYS A 80 -44.86 16.25 17.39
CA LYS A 80 -44.01 17.43 17.22
C LYS A 80 -42.53 17.06 17.06
N LEU A 81 -42.10 15.95 17.63
CA LEU A 81 -40.73 15.45 17.59
C LEU A 81 -40.44 14.63 16.32
N ASP A 82 -41.43 13.91 15.79
CA ASP A 82 -41.33 13.10 14.58
C ASP A 82 -40.66 13.82 13.37
N PRO A 83 -41.07 15.04 12.96
CA PRO A 83 -40.44 15.72 11.82
C PRO A 83 -38.99 16.16 12.10
N LYS A 84 -38.62 16.41 13.37
CA LYS A 84 -37.24 16.75 13.73
C LYS A 84 -36.33 15.51 13.69
N PHE A 85 -36.84 14.35 14.09
CA PHE A 85 -36.14 13.08 13.93
C PHE A 85 -35.94 12.71 12.46
N GLU A 86 -36.93 12.96 11.60
CA GLU A 86 -36.81 12.74 10.16
C GLU A 86 -35.75 13.65 9.52
N ALA A 87 -35.73 14.94 9.90
CA ALA A 87 -34.69 15.88 9.44
C ALA A 87 -33.27 15.47 9.89
N LEU A 88 -33.13 15.01 11.14
CA LEU A 88 -31.86 14.45 11.63
C LEU A 88 -31.45 13.19 10.85
N GLN A 89 -32.39 12.30 10.57
CA GLN A 89 -32.14 11.08 9.81
C GLN A 89 -31.71 11.39 8.37
N GLN A 90 -32.30 12.43 7.77
CA GLN A 90 -31.93 12.91 6.43
C GLN A 90 -30.52 13.51 6.41
N LEU A 91 -30.16 14.34 7.40
CA LEU A 91 -28.81 14.90 7.55
C LEU A 91 -27.76 13.81 7.78
N ILE A 92 -28.05 12.81 8.59
CA ILE A 92 -27.14 11.66 8.81
C ILE A 92 -26.94 10.88 7.50
N ARG A 93 -28.00 10.64 6.74
CA ARG A 93 -27.92 9.95 5.44
C ARG A 93 -27.11 10.76 4.42
N GLU A 94 -27.25 12.09 4.41
CA GLU A 94 -26.44 12.98 3.56
C GLU A 94 -24.98 13.02 3.98
N GLN A 95 -24.66 12.95 5.27
CA GLN A 95 -23.29 12.91 5.79
C GLN A 95 -22.62 11.54 5.68
N GLN A 96 -23.39 10.46 5.64
CA GLN A 96 -22.87 9.10 5.50
C GLN A 96 -22.45 8.78 4.04
N LYS A 97 -23.15 9.32 3.05
CA LYS A 97 -22.81 9.22 1.62
C LYS A 97 -21.41 9.76 1.23
N PRO A 98 -20.95 10.94 1.69
CA PRO A 98 -19.63 11.46 1.37
C PRO A 98 -18.51 10.64 2.01
N VAL A 99 -18.76 10.00 3.16
CA VAL A 99 -17.78 9.11 3.81
C VAL A 99 -17.55 7.83 3.00
N GLU A 100 -18.60 7.19 2.49
CA GLU A 100 -18.45 6.02 1.60
C GLU A 100 -17.73 6.38 0.29
N TYR A 101 -18.07 7.51 -0.32
CA TYR A 101 -17.46 7.95 -1.60
C TYR A 101 -15.96 8.30 -1.45
N LYS A 102 -15.57 8.89 -0.32
CA LYS A 102 -14.17 9.27 -0.04
C LYS A 102 -13.27 8.05 0.17
N ASN A 103 -13.79 7.01 0.84
CA ASN A 103 -13.04 5.77 1.09
C ASN A 103 -12.83 4.92 -0.17
N TYR A 104 -13.83 4.85 -1.07
CA TYR A 104 -13.69 4.15 -2.35
C TYR A 104 -12.63 4.81 -3.26
N SER A 105 -12.58 6.15 -3.28
CA SER A 105 -11.60 6.89 -4.07
C SER A 105 -10.15 6.68 -3.61
N LEU A 106 -9.91 6.60 -2.30
CA LEU A 106 -8.58 6.33 -1.74
C LEU A 106 -8.15 4.90 -2.01
N PHE A 107 -9.04 3.93 -1.85
CA PHE A 107 -8.74 2.53 -2.16
C PHE A 107 -8.43 2.33 -3.65
N ALA A 108 -9.21 2.94 -4.55
CA ALA A 108 -8.95 2.92 -5.98
C ALA A 108 -7.61 3.57 -6.34
N SER A 109 -7.24 4.68 -5.68
CA SER A 109 -5.96 5.35 -5.90
C SER A 109 -4.76 4.51 -5.44
N VAL A 110 -4.88 3.78 -4.33
CA VAL A 110 -3.84 2.87 -3.82
C VAL A 110 -3.65 1.69 -4.78
N GLN A 111 -4.74 1.10 -5.24
CA GLN A 111 -4.69 -0.03 -6.19
C GLN A 111 -4.13 0.39 -7.56
N LEU A 112 -4.39 1.62 -7.98
CA LEU A 112 -3.84 2.18 -9.22
C LEU A 112 -2.34 2.50 -9.06
N ALA A 113 -1.94 3.06 -7.91
CA ALA A 113 -0.54 3.31 -7.57
C ALA A 113 0.28 2.01 -7.50
N GLU A 114 -0.28 0.93 -6.94
CA GLU A 114 0.36 -0.39 -6.91
C GLU A 114 0.60 -0.95 -8.32
N ARG A 115 -0.40 -0.86 -9.22
CA ARG A 115 -0.23 -1.28 -10.63
C ARG A 115 0.81 -0.45 -11.36
N VAL A 116 0.85 0.86 -11.12
CA VAL A 116 1.87 1.76 -11.69
C VAL A 116 3.26 1.40 -11.16
N LEU A 117 3.40 1.15 -9.85
CA LEU A 117 4.66 0.73 -9.25
C LEU A 117 5.15 -0.60 -9.82
N LEU A 118 4.27 -1.59 -9.95
CA LEU A 118 4.59 -2.89 -10.55
C LEU A 118 5.04 -2.77 -12.01
N LEU A 119 4.36 -1.95 -12.82
CA LEU A 119 4.76 -1.65 -14.19
C LEU A 119 6.13 -0.96 -14.24
N LEU A 120 6.39 -0.03 -13.33
CA LEU A 120 7.64 0.70 -13.26
C LEU A 120 8.81 -0.21 -12.86
N VAL A 121 8.63 -1.06 -11.84
CA VAL A 121 9.62 -2.06 -11.44
C VAL A 121 9.86 -3.07 -12.57
N CYS A 122 8.79 -3.59 -13.18
CA CYS A 122 8.90 -4.51 -14.31
C CYS A 122 9.64 -3.86 -15.50
N GLY A 123 9.32 -2.61 -15.82
CA GLY A 123 10.01 -1.83 -16.85
C GLY A 123 11.49 -1.63 -16.57
N LEU A 124 11.86 -1.29 -15.32
CA LEU A 124 13.27 -1.17 -14.91
C LEU A 124 14.04 -2.50 -15.06
N VAL A 125 13.43 -3.62 -14.71
CA VAL A 125 14.04 -4.95 -14.89
C VAL A 125 14.26 -5.26 -16.37
N MET A 126 13.31 -4.95 -17.25
CA MET A 126 13.48 -5.16 -18.70
C MET A 126 14.56 -4.26 -19.30
N VAL A 127 14.61 -2.98 -18.90
CA VAL A 127 15.64 -2.03 -19.37
C VAL A 127 17.02 -2.44 -18.90
N SER A 128 17.17 -2.85 -17.64
CA SER A 128 18.45 -3.34 -17.10
C SER A 128 18.90 -4.64 -17.79
N CYS A 129 17.98 -5.58 -18.04
CA CYS A 129 18.28 -6.79 -18.81
C CYS A 129 18.74 -6.46 -20.24
N TRP A 130 18.05 -5.54 -20.93
CA TRP A 130 18.43 -5.08 -22.27
C TRP A 130 19.81 -4.41 -22.28
N PHE A 131 20.08 -3.53 -21.30
CA PHE A 131 21.38 -2.87 -21.17
C PHE A 131 22.51 -3.88 -20.97
N PHE A 132 22.29 -4.89 -20.13
CA PHE A 132 23.28 -5.94 -19.90
C PHE A 132 23.48 -6.84 -21.13
N ALA A 133 22.41 -7.23 -21.81
CA ALA A 133 22.49 -8.03 -23.04
C ALA A 133 23.25 -7.28 -24.15
N MET A 134 22.96 -5.99 -24.35
CA MET A 134 23.67 -5.15 -25.32
C MET A 134 25.14 -4.92 -24.91
N GLY A 135 25.41 -4.74 -23.61
CA GLY A 135 26.77 -4.60 -23.07
C GLY A 135 27.61 -5.87 -23.25
N ALA A 136 27.03 -7.03 -22.97
CA ALA A 136 27.67 -8.33 -23.16
C ALA A 136 28.05 -8.56 -24.63
N ASN A 137 27.15 -8.22 -25.57
CA ASN A 137 27.43 -8.32 -27.00
C ASN A 137 28.62 -7.44 -27.43
N LYS A 138 28.73 -6.22 -26.89
CA LYS A 138 29.86 -5.32 -27.17
C LYS A 138 31.19 -5.80 -26.58
N LEU A 139 31.17 -6.29 -25.33
CA LEU A 139 32.35 -6.85 -24.68
C LEU A 139 32.86 -8.10 -25.40
N GLN A 140 31.94 -8.97 -25.79
CA GLN A 140 32.26 -10.18 -26.53
C GLN A 140 32.84 -9.84 -27.91
N THR A 141 32.28 -8.84 -28.59
CA THR A 141 32.81 -8.34 -29.86
C THR A 141 34.25 -7.81 -29.71
N ALA A 142 34.56 -7.07 -28.65
CA ALA A 142 35.91 -6.58 -28.40
C ALA A 142 36.92 -7.72 -28.13
N SER A 143 36.52 -8.70 -27.31
CA SER A 143 37.33 -9.91 -27.07
C SER A 143 37.55 -10.72 -28.35
N ASP A 144 36.53 -10.82 -29.20
CA ASP A 144 36.62 -11.54 -30.46
C ASP A 144 37.63 -10.87 -31.41
N TYR A 145 37.70 -9.53 -31.46
CA TYR A 145 38.70 -8.82 -32.26
C TYR A 145 40.13 -8.99 -31.75
N ASP A 146 40.32 -8.94 -30.42
CA ASP A 146 41.63 -9.15 -29.80
C ASP A 146 42.15 -10.57 -30.10
N LEU A 147 41.31 -11.59 -29.95
CA LEU A 147 41.69 -12.98 -30.24
C LEU A 147 42.04 -13.18 -31.72
N ARG A 148 41.26 -12.61 -32.64
CA ARG A 148 41.57 -12.65 -34.09
C ARG A 148 42.93 -12.03 -34.37
N TYR A 149 43.23 -10.88 -33.78
CA TYR A 149 44.51 -10.20 -33.98
C TYR A 149 45.70 -11.02 -33.47
N ARG A 150 45.63 -11.55 -32.24
CA ARG A 150 46.72 -12.37 -31.68
C ARG A 150 46.93 -13.65 -32.47
N TYR A 151 45.85 -14.30 -32.92
CA TYR A 151 45.94 -15.50 -33.74
C TYR A 151 46.58 -15.24 -35.11
N LEU A 152 46.22 -14.14 -35.77
CA LEU A 152 46.86 -13.72 -37.02
C LEU A 152 48.35 -13.40 -36.82
N ARG A 153 48.70 -12.76 -35.69
CA ARG A 153 50.09 -12.49 -35.32
C ARG A 153 50.88 -13.78 -35.12
N MET A 154 50.28 -14.80 -34.47
CA MET A 154 50.87 -16.14 -34.32
C MET A 154 51.11 -16.81 -35.68
N GLN A 155 50.17 -16.70 -36.63
CA GLN A 155 50.31 -17.33 -37.95
C GLN A 155 51.45 -16.72 -38.80
N GLY A 156 51.84 -15.46 -38.56
CA GLY A 156 52.98 -14.80 -39.20
C GLY A 156 52.83 -14.47 -40.69
N LYS A 157 51.92 -15.14 -41.41
CA LYS A 157 51.52 -14.84 -42.79
C LYS A 157 50.01 -15.01 -42.93
N ALA A 158 49.28 -13.89 -42.92
CA ALA A 158 47.84 -13.91 -43.08
C ALA A 158 47.45 -13.89 -44.57
N THR A 159 46.81 -14.96 -45.05
CA THR A 159 46.29 -15.03 -46.41
C THR A 159 44.85 -14.50 -46.43
N ALA A 160 44.37 -13.97 -47.56
CA ALA A 160 42.98 -13.53 -47.71
C ALA A 160 41.96 -14.64 -47.34
N SER A 161 42.30 -15.92 -47.60
CA SER A 161 41.50 -17.08 -47.19
C SER A 161 41.40 -17.25 -45.68
N ASP A 162 42.46 -16.94 -44.94
CA ASP A 162 42.52 -17.06 -43.48
C ASP A 162 41.62 -16.02 -42.82
N PHE A 163 41.59 -14.80 -43.37
CA PHE A 163 40.65 -13.76 -42.95
C PHE A 163 39.19 -14.17 -43.18
N THR A 164 38.85 -14.71 -44.35
CA THR A 164 37.49 -15.19 -44.61
C THR A 164 37.08 -16.35 -43.71
N ASN A 165 38.02 -17.26 -43.39
CA ASN A 165 37.73 -18.38 -42.49
C ASN A 165 37.52 -17.89 -41.05
N LEU A 166 38.38 -16.99 -40.57
CA LEU A 166 38.22 -16.35 -39.26
C LEU A 166 36.91 -15.56 -39.18
N ASP A 167 36.55 -14.80 -40.20
CA ASP A 167 35.31 -14.04 -40.19
C ASP A 167 34.07 -14.96 -40.20
N SER A 168 34.14 -16.10 -40.89
CA SER A 168 33.10 -17.13 -40.79
C SER A 168 33.00 -17.73 -39.38
N ILE A 169 34.12 -18.05 -38.71
CA ILE A 169 34.14 -18.67 -37.37
C ILE A 169 33.58 -17.76 -36.28
N PHE A 170 33.73 -16.44 -36.41
CA PHE A 170 33.32 -15.50 -35.38
C PHE A 170 32.05 -14.71 -35.72
N SER A 171 31.69 -14.53 -37.01
CA SER A 171 30.53 -13.75 -37.46
C SER A 171 29.45 -14.64 -38.07
N THR A 172 29.70 -15.25 -39.24
CA THR A 172 28.64 -15.92 -40.04
C THR A 172 28.19 -17.25 -39.45
N HIS A 173 29.12 -18.08 -38.98
CA HIS A 173 28.89 -19.40 -38.40
C HIS A 173 29.65 -19.51 -37.08
N ARG A 174 29.17 -18.80 -36.06
CA ARG A 174 29.84 -18.74 -34.77
C ARG A 174 30.04 -20.14 -34.18
N ASN A 175 31.30 -20.59 -34.08
CA ASN A 175 31.63 -21.90 -33.54
C ASN A 175 32.44 -21.75 -32.24
N PRO A 176 31.82 -21.92 -31.06
CA PRO A 176 32.50 -21.72 -29.77
C PRO A 176 33.66 -22.69 -29.55
N ASN A 177 33.57 -23.93 -30.05
CA ASN A 177 34.63 -24.91 -29.93
C ASN A 177 35.86 -24.50 -30.74
N ALA A 178 35.66 -23.99 -31.95
CA ALA A 178 36.75 -23.49 -32.79
C ALA A 178 37.43 -22.26 -32.17
N ILE A 179 36.64 -21.35 -31.58
CA ILE A 179 37.14 -20.17 -30.87
C ILE A 179 37.99 -20.58 -29.66
N GLN A 180 37.52 -21.54 -28.85
CA GLN A 180 38.29 -22.06 -27.70
C GLN A 180 39.59 -22.72 -28.13
N GLN A 181 39.57 -23.55 -29.18
CA GLN A 181 40.78 -24.16 -29.72
C GLN A 181 41.78 -23.10 -30.21
N MET A 182 41.28 -22.03 -30.83
CA MET A 182 42.10 -20.92 -31.30
C MET A 182 42.75 -20.18 -30.12
N GLN A 183 41.99 -19.91 -29.06
CA GLN A 183 42.49 -19.30 -27.84
C GLN A 183 43.58 -20.15 -27.18
N GLN A 184 43.39 -21.47 -27.09
CA GLN A 184 44.41 -22.36 -26.53
C GLN A 184 45.71 -22.33 -27.36
N LYS A 185 45.61 -22.35 -28.69
CA LYS A 185 46.78 -22.25 -29.58
C LYS A 185 47.55 -20.95 -29.39
N VAL A 186 46.83 -19.83 -29.22
CA VAL A 186 47.47 -18.52 -28.95
C VAL A 186 48.19 -18.55 -27.61
N ILE A 187 47.55 -19.05 -26.55
CA ILE A 187 48.14 -19.15 -25.21
C ILE A 187 49.39 -20.03 -25.23
N ASP A 188 49.31 -21.21 -25.86
CA ASP A 188 50.44 -22.14 -25.95
C ASP A 188 51.62 -21.52 -26.72
N TYR A 189 51.33 -20.75 -27.76
CA TYR A 189 52.33 -20.02 -28.55
C TYR A 189 52.98 -18.89 -27.75
N GLU A 190 52.20 -18.06 -27.05
CA GLU A 190 52.70 -16.97 -26.21
C GLU A 190 53.62 -17.53 -25.10
N HIS A 191 53.22 -18.63 -24.46
CA HIS A 191 54.03 -19.29 -23.44
C HIS A 191 55.29 -19.97 -24.02
N ALA A 192 55.24 -20.48 -25.25
CA ALA A 192 56.44 -20.99 -25.93
C ALA A 192 57.42 -19.86 -26.27
N LEU A 193 56.91 -18.70 -26.68
CA LEU A 193 57.71 -17.51 -26.98
C LEU A 193 58.39 -16.95 -25.71
N GLU A 194 57.67 -16.92 -24.59
CA GLU A 194 58.21 -16.51 -23.29
C GLU A 194 59.36 -17.43 -22.84
N ARG A 195 59.17 -18.75 -22.88
CA ARG A 195 60.23 -19.72 -22.56
C ARG A 195 61.44 -19.58 -23.49
N GLN A 196 61.22 -19.25 -24.76
CA GLN A 196 62.33 -19.02 -25.69
C GLN A 196 63.12 -17.75 -25.32
N ALA A 197 62.45 -16.68 -24.88
CA ALA A 197 63.10 -15.47 -24.42
C ALA A 197 63.94 -15.73 -23.15
N GLU A 198 63.40 -16.48 -22.18
CA GLU A 198 64.13 -16.86 -20.97
C GLU A 198 65.39 -17.67 -21.28
N LEU A 199 65.29 -18.65 -22.19
CA LEU A 199 66.43 -19.46 -22.61
C LEU A 199 67.50 -18.61 -23.31
N LEU A 200 67.09 -17.63 -24.11
CA LEU A 200 68.00 -16.71 -24.78
C LEU A 200 68.76 -15.84 -23.75
N GLU A 201 68.06 -15.30 -22.75
CA GLU A 201 68.68 -14.55 -21.67
C GLU A 201 69.67 -15.39 -20.86
N GLN A 202 69.31 -16.64 -20.53
CA GLN A 202 70.22 -17.57 -19.87
C GLN A 202 71.47 -17.85 -20.71
N GLN A 203 71.30 -18.01 -22.02
CA GLN A 203 72.43 -18.22 -22.93
C GLN A 203 73.37 -17.01 -22.97
N GLU A 204 72.84 -15.80 -22.94
CA GLU A 204 73.65 -14.57 -22.89
C GLU A 204 74.40 -14.42 -21.56
N ARG A 205 73.76 -14.76 -20.43
CA ARG A 205 74.41 -14.78 -19.11
C ARG A 205 75.58 -15.76 -19.08
N ILE A 206 75.37 -16.99 -19.52
CA ILE A 206 76.41 -18.03 -19.56
C ILE A 206 77.57 -17.60 -20.48
N LYS A 207 77.27 -17.03 -21.67
CA LYS A 207 78.32 -16.51 -22.58
C LYS A 207 79.13 -15.40 -21.91
N THR A 208 78.48 -14.51 -21.17
CA THR A 208 79.14 -13.41 -20.46
C THR A 208 80.06 -13.93 -19.36
N GLU A 209 79.58 -14.89 -18.56
CA GLU A 209 80.37 -15.56 -17.51
C GLU A 209 81.58 -16.31 -18.10
N GLN A 210 81.40 -17.03 -19.21
CA GLN A 210 82.49 -17.70 -19.91
C GLN A 210 83.59 -16.72 -20.37
N ILE A 211 83.21 -15.55 -20.88
CA ILE A 211 84.16 -14.51 -21.29
C ILE A 211 84.91 -13.96 -20.07
N GLN A 212 84.23 -13.74 -18.95
CA GLN A 212 84.86 -13.28 -17.71
C GLN A 212 85.84 -14.32 -17.15
N LEU A 213 85.45 -15.59 -17.08
CA LEU A 213 86.30 -16.68 -16.62
C LEU A 213 87.55 -16.85 -17.49
N LYS A 214 87.43 -16.76 -18.82
CA LYS A 214 88.58 -16.80 -19.73
C LYS A 214 89.55 -15.63 -19.51
N LYS A 215 89.06 -14.43 -19.21
CA LYS A 215 89.93 -13.28 -18.88
C LYS A 215 90.69 -13.48 -17.58
N LEU A 216 90.09 -14.15 -16.59
CA LEU A 216 90.73 -14.43 -15.30
C LEU A 216 91.79 -15.54 -15.38
N LEU A 217 91.63 -16.52 -16.28
CA LEU A 217 92.57 -17.62 -16.50
C LEU A 217 93.81 -17.28 -17.34
N VAL A 218 93.79 -16.16 -18.08
CA VAL A 218 94.91 -15.71 -18.92
C VAL A 218 95.87 -14.77 -18.17
N LYS A 219 95.57 -14.45 -16.91
CA LYS A 219 96.38 -13.61 -16.01
C LYS A 219 97.14 -14.47 -15.01
#